data_AF-A0A1Q5XDA8-F1
#
_entry.id   AF-A0A1Q5XDA8-F1
#
_cell.length_a   1.000
_cell.length_b   1.000
_cell.length_c   1.000
_cell.angle_alpha   90.00
_cell.angle_beta   90.00
_cell.angle_gamma   90.00
#
_symmetry.space_group_name_H-M   'P 1'
#
loop_
_entity.id
_entity.type
_entity.pdbx_description
1 polymer ?
#
loop_
_entity_poly.entity_id
_entity_poly.type
_entity_poly.pdbx_seq_one_letter_code
_entity_poly.pdbx_strand_id
1 'polypeptide(L)' 'MKQGTLSSTESKPCIVCNRQTANYRTYEQSGLEVKIPFCDTEKRDCGKSVDVKDLLRRQLIMLKREILKQVEEGDSQR' A
#
# COMPACT_ATOMS: atom_id res chain seq x y z
N MET A 1 -12.93 2.90 7.39
CA MET A 1 -11.82 3.33 6.52
C MET A 1 -12.36 4.31 5.50
N LYS A 2 -11.84 5.54 5.47
CA LYS A 2 -12.15 6.51 4.42
C LYS A 2 -11.35 6.16 3.17
N GLN A 3 -11.95 6.32 2.00
CA GLN A 3 -11.29 6.07 0.72
C GLN A 3 -11.19 7.37 -0.07
N GLY A 4 -10.09 7.56 -0.77
CA GLY A 4 -9.86 8.70 -1.63
C GLY A 4 -8.99 8.35 -2.82
N THR A 5 -8.72 9.37 -3.64
CA THR A 5 -7.79 9.30 -4.76
C THR A 5 -6.81 10.46 -4.65
N LEU A 6 -5.54 10.18 -4.94
CA LEU A 6 -4.46 11.17 -4.93
C LEU A 6 -3.68 11.05 -6.23
N SER A 7 -3.36 12.20 -6.82
CA SER A 7 -2.35 12.30 -7.87
C SER A 7 -1.07 12.89 -7.25
N SER A 8 0.08 12.33 -7.61
CA SER A 8 1.40 12.74 -7.11
C SER A 8 2.30 13.15 -8.27
N THR A 9 3.39 13.84 -7.97
CA THR A 9 4.51 14.00 -8.92
C THR A 9 5.41 12.77 -8.96
N GLU A 10 5.35 11.93 -7.93
CA GLU A 10 6.10 10.67 -7.83
C GLU A 10 5.32 9.52 -8.48
N SER A 11 5.97 8.87 -9.45
CA SER A 11 5.43 7.72 -10.17
C SER A 11 5.95 6.41 -9.58
N LYS A 12 5.04 5.45 -9.35
CA LYS A 12 5.37 4.10 -8.90
C LYS A 12 4.72 3.04 -9.78
N PRO A 13 5.27 1.82 -9.84
CA PRO A 13 4.62 0.72 -10.54
C PRO A 13 3.26 0.39 -9.92
N CYS A 14 2.24 0.24 -10.77
CA CYS A 14 0.93 -0.26 -10.36
C CYS A 14 1.05 -1.69 -9.85
N ILE A 15 0.40 -1.97 -8.72
CA ILE A 15 0.47 -3.29 -8.07
C ILE A 15 -0.13 -4.45 -8.89
N VAL A 16 -0.94 -4.14 -9.91
CA VAL A 16 -1.61 -5.14 -10.76
C VAL A 16 -0.87 -5.35 -12.08
N CYS A 17 -0.59 -4.28 -12.80
CA CYS A 17 -0.07 -4.35 -14.18
C CYS A 17 1.37 -3.88 -14.33
N ASN A 18 2.02 -3.49 -13.23
CA ASN A 18 3.42 -3.04 -13.17
C ASN A 18 3.78 -1.82 -14.03
N ARG A 19 2.80 -1.17 -14.67
CA ARG A 19 3.01 0.09 -15.39
C ARG A 19 3.19 1.23 -14.40
N GLN A 20 4.00 2.21 -14.77
CA GLN A 20 4.21 3.42 -13.98
C GLN A 20 2.91 4.23 -13.87
N THR A 21 2.57 4.66 -12.65
CA THR A 21 1.42 5.51 -12.35
C THR A 21 1.77 6.50 -11.26
N ALA A 22 1.29 7.73 -11.41
CA ALA A 22 1.33 8.74 -10.37
C ALA A 22 -0.02 8.89 -9.64
N ASN A 23 -0.99 8.02 -9.96
CA ASN A 23 -2.30 7.98 -9.33
C ASN A 23 -2.36 6.88 -8.27
N TYR A 24 -2.95 7.22 -7.14
CA TYR A 24 -3.06 6.38 -5.96
C TYR A 24 -4.51 6.35 -5.49
N ARG A 25 -4.96 5.18 -5.03
CA ARG A 25 -6.10 5.11 -4.11
C ARG A 25 -5.56 5.21 -2.68
N THR A 26 -6.19 6.05 -1.89
CA THR A 26 -5.83 6.28 -0.49
C THR A 26 -6.85 5.65 0.43
N TYR A 27 -6.36 5.10 1.53
CA TYR A 27 -7.12 4.40 2.54
C TYR A 27 -6.71 4.91 3.91
N GLU A 28 -7.62 5.60 4.59
CA GLU A 28 -7.31 6.23 5.88
C GLU A 28 -8.17 5.64 7.01
N GLN A 29 -7.52 5.26 8.10
CA GLN A 29 -8.19 4.84 9.33
C GLN A 29 -7.31 5.10 10.55
N SER A 30 -7.88 5.75 11.57
CA SER A 30 -7.22 5.99 12.86
C SER A 30 -5.85 6.70 12.74
N GLY A 31 -5.72 7.65 11.81
CA GLY A 31 -4.47 8.37 11.54
C GLY A 31 -3.44 7.60 10.70
N LEU A 32 -3.73 6.35 10.32
CA LEU A 32 -2.92 5.59 9.38
C LEU A 32 -3.44 5.81 7.96
N GLU A 33 -2.60 6.30 7.07
CA GLU A 33 -2.89 6.43 5.64
C GLU A 33 -2.09 5.40 4.83
N VAL A 34 -2.78 4.64 3.99
CA VAL A 34 -2.16 3.74 3.01
C VAL A 34 -2.45 4.22 1.60
N LYS A 35 -1.39 4.36 0.79
CA LYS A 35 -1.46 4.78 -0.61
C LYS A 35 -1.10 3.60 -1.51
N ILE A 36 -2.00 3.22 -2.40
CA ILE A 36 -1.80 2.08 -3.31
C ILE A 36 -1.78 2.59 -4.76
N PRO A 37 -0.68 2.39 -5.50
CA PRO A 37 -0.58 2.84 -6.89
C PRO A 37 -1.46 1.98 -7.81
N PHE A 38 -2.39 2.63 -8.49
CA PHE A 38 -3.26 2.01 -9.49
C PHE A 38 -3.19 2.76 -10.82
N CYS A 39 -3.12 2.03 -11.94
CA CYS A 39 -3.21 2.59 -13.29
C CYS A 39 -4.67 2.78 -13.72
N ASP A 40 -5.53 3.24 -12.79
CA ASP A 40 -6.94 3.43 -13.09
C ASP A 40 -7.09 4.57 -14.11
N THR A 41 -7.88 4.30 -15.15
CA THR A 41 -8.26 5.20 -16.24
C THR A 41 -9.69 4.87 -16.64
N GLU A 42 -10.32 5.68 -17.49
CA GLU A 42 -11.67 5.37 -18.01
C GLU A 42 -11.75 4.00 -18.72
N LYS A 43 -10.63 3.51 -19.27
CA LYS A 43 -10.54 2.25 -20.02
C LYS A 43 -9.97 1.08 -19.22
N ARG A 44 -9.45 1.32 -18.01
CA ARG A 44 -8.76 0.31 -17.19
C ARG A 44 -9.00 0.60 -15.72
N ASP A 45 -9.48 -0.39 -14.99
CA ASP A 45 -9.73 -0.29 -13.55
C ASP A 45 -8.95 -1.40 -12.84
N CYS A 46 -7.66 -1.16 -12.64
CA CYS A 46 -6.79 -2.10 -11.93
C CYS A 46 -7.27 -2.25 -10.48
N GLY A 47 -7.71 -1.17 -9.86
CA GLY A 47 -8.16 -1.17 -8.47
C GLY A 47 -9.35 -2.08 -8.19
N LYS A 48 -10.30 -2.27 -9.13
CA LYS A 48 -11.43 -3.19 -8.95
C LYS A 48 -11.04 -4.66 -8.82
N SER A 49 -9.94 -5.07 -9.43
CA SER A 49 -9.47 -6.47 -9.38
C SER A 49 -8.77 -6.85 -8.08
N VAL A 50 -8.53 -5.89 -7.18
CA VAL A 50 -7.74 -6.11 -5.96
C VAL A 50 -8.64 -6.15 -4.74
N ASP A 51 -8.55 -7.24 -3.98
CA ASP A 51 -9.04 -7.27 -2.60
C ASP A 51 -8.07 -6.48 -1.72
N VAL A 52 -8.37 -5.19 -1.56
CA VAL A 52 -7.57 -4.26 -0.77
C VAL A 52 -7.49 -4.69 0.70
N LYS A 53 -8.54 -5.31 1.24
CA LYS A 53 -8.53 -5.74 2.65
C LYS A 53 -7.53 -6.87 2.85
N ASP A 54 -7.53 -7.87 1.97
CA ASP A 54 -6.57 -8.96 2.05
C ASP A 54 -5.13 -8.47 1.80
N LEU A 55 -4.94 -7.61 0.81
CA LEU A 55 -3.64 -6.98 0.53
C LEU A 55 -3.09 -6.23 1.76
N LEU A 56 -3.89 -5.34 2.35
CA LEU A 56 -3.48 -4.57 3.53
C LEU A 56 -3.20 -5.48 4.73
N ARG A 57 -4.03 -6.52 4.93
CA ARG A 57 -3.83 -7.51 5.99
C ARG A 57 -2.46 -8.19 5.85
N ARG A 58 -2.11 -8.64 4.65
CA ARG A 58 -0.81 -9.28 4.38
C ARG A 58 0.35 -8.32 4.63
N GLN A 59 0.24 -7.08 4.16
CA GLN A 59 1.27 -6.05 4.36
C GLN A 59 1.48 -5.75 5.85
N LEU A 60 0.40 -5.61 6.63
CA LEU A 60 0.50 -5.41 8.08
C LEU A 60 1.12 -6.60 8.81
N ILE A 61 0.82 -7.83 8.38
CA ILE A 61 1.46 -9.05 8.94
C ILE A 61 2.96 -9.04 8.67
N MET A 62 3.38 -8.70 7.45
CA MET A 62 4.80 -8.60 7.10
C MET A 62 5.50 -7.50 7.88
N LEU A 63 4.90 -6.30 7.95
CA LEU A 63 5.42 -5.19 8.73
C LEU A 63 5.57 -5.54 10.21
N LYS A 64 4.57 -6.20 10.81
CA LYS A 64 4.64 -6.68 12.19
C LYS A 64 5.83 -7.63 12.40
N ARG A 65 6.04 -8.59 11.48
CA ARG A 65 7.15 -9.55 11.57
C ARG A 65 8.50 -8.85 11.49
N GLU A 66 8.63 -7.88 10.58
CA GLU A 66 9.86 -7.11 10.41
C GLU A 66 10.19 -6.28 11.66
N ILE A 67 9.19 -5.63 12.25
CA ILE A 67 9.36 -4.88 13.50
C ILE A 67 9.83 -5.80 14.63
N LEU A 68 9.20 -6.97 14.80
CA LEU A 68 9.58 -7.92 15.85
C LEU A 68 11.01 -8.42 15.67
N LYS A 69 11.40 -8.74 14.44
CA LYS A 69 12.76 -9.16 14.11
C LYS A 69 13.79 -8.08 14.50
N GLN A 70 13.50 -6.82 14.18
CA GLN A 70 14.40 -5.70 14.53
C GLN A 70 14.50 -5.46 16.04
N VAL A 71 13.42 -5.70 16.80
CA VAL A 71 13.46 -5.62 18.26
C VAL A 71 14.34 -6.71 18.85
N GLU A 72 14.20 -7.95 18.37
CA GLU A 72 15.04 -9.10 18.81
C GLU A 72 16.53 -8.90 18.47
N GLU A 73 16.83 -8.33 17.30
CA GLU A 73 18.19 -8.00 16.87
C GLU A 73 18.78 -6.81 17.65
N GLY A 74 17.95 -5.81 18.00
CA GLY A 74 18.35 -4.64 18.77
C GLY A 74 18.63 -4.94 20.25
N ASP A 75 17.93 -5.89 20.85
CA ASP A 75 18.19 -6.37 22.22
C ASP A 75 19.43 -7.28 22.29
N SER A 76 19.89 -7.85 21.17
CA SER A 76 21.12 -8.66 21.10
C SER A 76 22.41 -7.84 20.93
N GLN A 77 22.28 -6.52 20.69
CA GLN A 77 23.41 -5.60 20.51
C GLN A 77 23.64 -4.64 21.69
N ARG A 78 22.91 -4.80 22.80
CA ARG A 78 23.07 -4.03 24.04
C ARG A 78 23.66 -4.84 25.18
#